data_AF-K2BNM7-F1
#
_entry.id   AF-K2BNM7-F1
#
_cell.length_a   1.000
_cell.length_b   1.000
_cell.length_c   1.000
_cell.angle_alpha   90.00
_cell.angle_beta   90.00
_cell.angle_gamma   90.00
#
_symmetry.space_group_name_H-M   'P 1'
#
loop_
_entity.id
_entity.type
_entity.pdbx_description
1 polymer ?
#
loop_
_entity_poly.entity_id
_entity_poly.type
_entity_poly.pdbx_seq_one_letter_code
_entity_poly.pdbx_strand_id
1 'polypeptide(L)' 'MQKTTLKCVILARDTDKITVSIETQLGYQVTMYFPINTIPEEFSIGDEFYLKISEEKPETRNKNSIEDMRQLLYELIN' A
#
# COMPACT_ATOMS: atom_id res chain seq x y z
N MET A 1 11.89 5.05 17.00
CA MET A 1 11.76 5.08 15.53
C MET A 1 10.28 5.07 15.20
N GLN A 2 9.83 5.98 14.34
CA GLN A 2 8.41 6.13 13.97
C GLN A 2 8.02 5.00 13.03
N LYS A 3 6.95 4.26 13.34
CA LYS A 3 6.40 3.25 12.43
C LYS A 3 5.76 3.98 11.25
N THR A 4 6.29 3.80 10.05
CA THR A 4 5.72 4.42 8.85
C THR A 4 4.48 3.65 8.40
N THR A 5 3.31 4.22 8.69
CA THR A 5 2.02 3.70 8.25
C THR A 5 1.39 4.65 7.24
N LEU A 6 0.79 4.09 6.19
CA LEU A 6 0.07 4.81 5.15
C LEU A 6 -1.43 4.59 5.34
N LYS A 7 -2.21 5.68 5.33
CA LYS A 7 -3.67 5.59 5.40
C LYS A 7 -4.21 5.22 4.02
N CYS A 8 -5.08 4.21 3.99
CA CYS A 8 -5.62 3.64 2.76
C CYS A 8 -7.15 3.61 2.80
N VAL A 9 -7.79 3.82 1.66
CA VAL A 9 -9.26 3.75 1.49
C VAL A 9 -9.58 2.85 0.31
N ILE A 10 -10.48 1.89 0.47
CA ILE A 10 -10.94 1.04 -0.64
C ILE A 10 -11.87 1.86 -1.53
N LEU A 11 -11.51 2.01 -2.81
CA LEU A 11 -12.31 2.73 -3.80
C LEU A 11 -13.21 1.80 -4.62
N ALA A 12 -12.71 0.61 -4.97
CA ALA A 12 -13.43 -0.35 -5.78
C ALA A 12 -12.96 -1.78 -5.53
N ARG A 13 -13.85 -2.74 -5.78
CA ARG A 13 -13.55 -4.17 -5.83
C ARG A 13 -14.07 -4.75 -7.14
N ASP A 14 -13.16 -5.32 -7.90
CA ASP A 14 -13.43 -6.09 -9.11
C ASP A 14 -13.24 -7.59 -8.83
N THR A 15 -13.43 -8.43 -9.85
CA THR A 15 -13.32 -9.89 -9.73
C THR A 15 -11.91 -10.35 -9.33
N ASP A 16 -10.86 -9.65 -9.73
CA ASP A 16 -9.46 -10.05 -9.56
C ASP A 16 -8.61 -9.04 -8.78
N LYS A 17 -9.12 -7.83 -8.54
CA LYS A 17 -8.36 -6.73 -7.95
C LYS A 17 -9.19 -5.81 -7.05
N ILE A 18 -8.47 -5.06 -6.21
CA ILE A 18 -8.99 -4.02 -5.32
C ILE A 18 -8.26 -2.73 -5.65
N THR A 19 -9.02 -1.67 -5.91
CA THR A 19 -8.49 -0.33 -6.07
C THR A 19 -8.49 0.39 -4.74
N VAL A 20 -7.33 0.93 -4.35
CA VAL A 20 -7.10 1.58 -3.07
C VAL A 20 -6.52 2.96 -3.30
N SER A 21 -7.05 3.98 -2.62
CA SER A 21 -6.42 5.30 -2.52
C SER A 21 -5.52 5.32 -1.29
N ILE A 22 -4.32 5.86 -1.42
CA ILE A 22 -3.37 6.05 -0.34
C ILE A 22 -3.15 7.55 -0.17
N GLU A 23 -3.39 8.05 1.04
CA GLU A 23 -3.08 9.43 1.41
C GLU A 23 -1.67 9.48 2.02
N THR A 24 -0.80 10.28 1.42
CA THR A 24 0.55 10.49 1.93
C THR A 24 0.59 11.62 2.96
N GLN A 25 1.64 11.68 3.77
CA GLN A 25 1.80 12.73 4.79
C GLN A 25 1.92 14.14 4.20
N LEU A 26 2.33 14.23 2.93
CA LEU A 26 2.44 15.48 2.17
C LEU A 26 1.10 15.90 1.52
N GLY A 27 0.02 15.14 1.73
CA GLY A 27 -1.30 15.42 1.18
C GLY A 27 -1.51 14.96 -0.27
N TYR A 28 -0.58 14.18 -0.84
CA TYR A 28 -0.80 13.55 -2.14
C TYR A 28 -1.71 12.33 -2.01
N GLN A 29 -2.49 12.07 -3.05
CA GLN A 29 -3.27 10.85 -3.18
C GLN A 29 -2.69 9.96 -4.26
N VAL A 30 -2.41 8.71 -3.91
CA VAL A 30 -1.88 7.69 -4.83
C VAL A 30 -2.89 6.58 -4.97
N THR A 31 -3.30 6.27 -6.20
CA THR A 31 -4.17 5.12 -6.47
C THR A 31 -3.32 3.89 -6.75
N MET A 32 -3.54 2.81 -6.01
CA MET A 32 -2.89 1.51 -6.19
C MET A 32 -3.92 0.40 -6.45
N TYR A 33 -3.47 -0.65 -7.12
CA TYR A 33 -4.25 -1.84 -7.41
C TYR A 33 -3.61 -3.05 -6.73
N PHE A 34 -4.37 -3.74 -5.89
CA PHE A 34 -3.96 -4.96 -5.22
C PHE A 34 -4.74 -6.16 -5.75
N PRO A 35 -4.18 -7.37 -5.77
CA PRO A 35 -4.97 -8.58 -6.01
C PRO A 35 -6.12 -8.73 -4.99
N ILE A 36 -7.25 -9.30 -5.43
CA ILE A 36 -8.46 -9.44 -4.59
C ILE A 36 -8.22 -10.16 -3.26
N ASN A 37 -7.30 -11.13 -3.25
CA ASN A 37 -6.97 -11.93 -2.07
C ASN A 37 -5.99 -11.25 -1.10
N THR A 38 -5.50 -10.05 -1.41
CA THR A 38 -4.51 -9.35 -0.58
C THR A 38 -5.16 -8.62 0.60
N ILE A 39 -6.39 -8.15 0.45
CA ILE A 39 -7.13 -7.46 1.51
C ILE A 39 -8.30 -8.33 1.93
N PRO A 40 -8.50 -8.59 3.24
CA PRO A 40 -9.57 -9.45 3.74
C PRO A 40 -10.95 -9.04 3.21
N GLU A 41 -11.79 -10.02 2.91
CA GLU A 41 -13.12 -9.80 2.31
C GLU A 41 -14.05 -8.94 3.19
N GLU A 42 -13.82 -8.91 4.51
CA GLU A 42 -14.57 -8.09 5.47
C GLU A 42 -14.50 -6.58 5.20
N PHE A 43 -13.43 -6.09 4.55
CA PHE A 43 -13.31 -4.67 4.22
C PHE A 43 -14.17 -4.29 3.01
N SER A 44 -15.09 -3.36 3.16
CA SER A 44 -15.99 -2.89 2.11
C SER A 44 -15.43 -1.67 1.36
N ILE A 45 -16.06 -1.31 0.24
CA ILE A 45 -15.77 -0.04 -0.44
C ILE A 45 -16.06 1.11 0.53
N GLY A 46 -15.12 2.05 0.62
CA GLY A 46 -15.15 3.16 1.58
C GLY A 46 -14.43 2.86 2.90
N ASP A 47 -14.10 1.60 3.19
CA ASP A 47 -13.41 1.27 4.43
C ASP A 47 -11.97 1.77 4.41
N GLU A 48 -11.53 2.21 5.59
CA GLU A 48 -10.18 2.69 5.83
C GLU A 48 -9.33 1.60 6.49
N PHE A 49 -8.09 1.46 6.04
CA PHE A 49 -7.10 0.59 6.67
C PHE A 49 -5.71 1.22 6.60
N TYR A 50 -4.75 0.64 7.31
CA TYR A 50 -3.38 1.14 7.34
C TYR A 50 -2.41 0.12 6.75
N LEU A 51 -1.67 0.53 5.73
CA LEU A 51 -0.53 -0.23 5.23
C LEU A 51 0.70 0.11 6.05
N LYS A 52 1.35 -0.91 6.61
CA LYS A 52 2.63 -0.77 7.30
C LYS A 52 3.75 -1.24 6.39
N ILE A 53 4.71 -0.36 6.11
CA ILE A 53 5.93 -0.74 5.42
C ILE A 53 6.89 -1.32 6.46
N SER A 54 7.31 -2.57 6.26
CA SER A 54 8.32 -3.19 7.13
C SER A 54 9.70 -2.62 6.82
N GLU A 55 10.48 -2.31 7.86
CA GLU A 55 11.88 -1.90 7.72
C GLU A 55 12.81 -3.12 7.49
N GLU A 56 12.33 -4.32 7.80
CA GLU A 56 13.06 -5.55 7.57
C GLU A 56 13.05 -5.89 6.07
N LYS A 57 14.24 -5.99 5.48
CA LYS A 57 14.39 -6.43 4.10
C LYS A 57 13.84 -7.86 3.98
N PRO A 58 12.92 -8.15 3.05
CA PRO A 58 12.41 -9.50 2.87
C PRO A 58 13.58 -10.44 2.54
N GLU A 59 13.67 -11.58 3.24
CA GLU A 59 14.84 -12.46 3.16
C GLU A 59 15.01 -13.14 1.79
N THR A 60 14.07 -13.08 0.85
CA THR A 60 14.28 -13.68 -0.48
C THR A 60 13.54 -13.07 -1.68
N ARG A 61 14.32 -13.03 -2.77
CA ARG A 61 14.04 -13.09 -4.23
C ARG A 61 13.62 -11.81 -4.98
N ASN A 62 14.51 -11.43 -5.90
CA ASN A 62 14.53 -10.30 -6.86
C ASN A 62 14.89 -8.91 -6.29
N LYS A 63 16.20 -8.60 -6.38
CA LYS A 63 16.86 -7.41 -5.81
C LYS A 63 16.55 -6.07 -6.50
N ASN A 64 15.99 -6.08 -7.71
CA ASN A 64 15.91 -4.83 -8.50
C ASN A 64 14.51 -4.20 -8.46
N SER A 65 13.42 -4.95 -8.63
CA SER A 65 12.06 -4.37 -8.71
C SER A 65 11.43 -3.97 -7.36
N ILE A 66 11.82 -4.65 -6.28
CA ILE A 66 11.27 -4.37 -4.94
C ILE A 66 11.94 -3.16 -4.29
N GLU A 67 13.24 -2.93 -4.56
CA GLU A 67 13.96 -1.78 -3.99
C GLU A 67 13.51 -0.47 -4.66
N ASP A 68 13.26 -0.46 -5.97
CA ASP A 68 12.72 0.72 -6.68
C ASP A 68 11.32 1.08 -6.18
N MET A 69 10.44 0.09 -5.98
CA MET A 69 9.11 0.30 -5.41
C MET A 69 9.20 0.78 -3.96
N ARG A 70 10.12 0.23 -3.16
CA ARG A 70 10.36 0.66 -1.79
C ARG A 70 10.84 2.11 -1.75
N GLN A 71 11.78 2.48 -2.61
CA GLN A 71 12.32 3.83 -2.69
C GLN A 71 11.25 4.83 -3.12
N LEU A 72 10.44 4.50 -4.11
CA LEU A 72 9.31 5.35 -4.55
C LEU A 72 8.27 5.55 -3.45
N LEU A 73 7.98 4.52 -2.66
CA LEU A 73 7.10 4.65 -1.49
C LEU A 73 7.72 5.51 -0.38
N TYR A 74 9.03 5.39 -0.12
CA TYR A 74 9.73 6.25 0.85
C TYR A 74 9.77 7.72 0.43
N GLU A 75 9.96 8.01 -0.86
CA GLU A 75 9.92 9.37 -1.43
C GLU A 75 8.51 9.98 -1.38
N LEU A 76 7.46 9.16 -1.43
CA LEU A 76 6.09 9.65 -1.28
C LEU A 76 5.72 9.98 0.18
N ILE A 77 6.46 9.44 1.14
CA ILE A 77 6.21 9.58 2.58
C ILE A 77 6.94 10.78 3.17
N ASN A 78 8.16 11.09 2.72
CA ASN A 78 9.02 12.17 3.23
C ASN A 78 9.02 13.37 2.29
#